data_AF-A0A2S2QKF4-F1
#
_entry.id   AF-A0A2S2QKF4-F1
#
_cell.length_a   1.000
_cell.length_b   1.000
_cell.length_c   1.000
_cell.angle_alpha   90.00
_cell.angle_beta   90.00
_cell.angle_gamma   90.00
#
_symmetry.space_group_name_H-M   'P 1'
#
loop_
_entity.id
_entity.type
_entity.pdbx_description
1 polymer ?
#
loop_
_entity_poly.entity_id
_entity_poly.type
_entity_poly.pdbx_seq_one_letter_code
_entity_poly.pdbx_strand_id
1 'polypeptide(L)'
;KKLTFKTLFLKLRNNGPLLLQNINSRNYLLDFIIQNYGSNNWDTNYIKKIKTEILNFSRSLTKKWSGCNRTLNIFMNKYKEWLETEFKFPDIKNNQILKSVGRPSKEFSDLKIEQRVKELKSSLMAKLHQLEDLEDDEEFNETEDETDEYLLIKNNMYTY
;
A
#
# COMPACT_ATOMS: atom_id res chain seq x y z
N LYS A 1 34.14 -4.97 16.00
CA LYS A 1 34.59 -5.44 14.66
C LYS A 1 33.65 -4.86 13.61
N LYS A 2 34.14 -4.23 12.54
CA LYS A 2 33.28 -3.74 11.45
C LYS A 2 33.06 -4.85 10.42
N LEU A 3 31.83 -5.01 9.94
CA LEU A 3 31.51 -5.96 8.87
C LEU A 3 31.58 -5.23 7.54
N THR A 4 32.38 -5.72 6.59
CA THR A 4 32.55 -5.10 5.27
C THR A 4 32.08 -6.02 4.15
N PHE A 5 31.78 -5.44 2.99
CA PHE A 5 31.44 -6.19 1.78
C PHE A 5 32.56 -7.15 1.35
N LYS A 6 33.83 -6.78 1.56
CA LYS A 6 34.98 -7.68 1.38
C LYS A 6 34.86 -8.94 2.22
N THR A 7 34.50 -8.79 3.50
CA THR A 7 34.38 -9.92 4.43
C THR A 7 33.28 -10.88 3.98
N LEU A 8 32.12 -10.34 3.59
CA LEU A 8 30.99 -11.13 3.09
C LEU A 8 31.32 -11.84 1.77
N PHE A 9 32.00 -11.16 0.85
CA PHE A 9 32.45 -11.74 -0.41
C PHE A 9 33.42 -12.91 -0.18
N LEU A 10 34.43 -12.72 0.66
CA LEU A 10 35.41 -13.77 0.97
C LEU A 10 34.75 -14.96 1.66
N LYS A 11 33.77 -14.73 2.55
CA LYS A 11 33.00 -15.81 3.18
C LYS A 11 32.22 -16.64 2.16
N LEU A 12 31.54 -15.99 1.22
CA LEU A 12 30.84 -16.71 0.14
C LEU A 12 31.81 -17.52 -0.73
N ARG A 13 32.96 -16.93 -1.07
CA ARG A 13 33.96 -17.56 -1.95
C ARG A 13 34.62 -18.78 -1.29
N ASN A 14 34.91 -18.69 0.00
CA ASN A 14 35.53 -19.78 0.75
C ASN A 14 34.56 -20.95 1.00
N ASN A 15 33.25 -20.68 0.94
CA ASN A 15 32.21 -21.70 1.07
C ASN A 15 31.94 -22.48 -0.23
N GLY A 16 32.67 -22.19 -1.32
CA GLY A 16 32.58 -22.90 -2.59
C GLY A 16 32.25 -21.99 -3.78
N PRO A 17 31.64 -22.53 -4.86
CA PRO A 17 31.26 -21.75 -6.03
C PRO A 17 30.37 -20.56 -5.63
N LEU A 18 30.65 -19.38 -6.19
CA LEU A 18 29.90 -18.15 -5.90
C LEU A 18 28.50 -18.21 -6.53
N LEU A 19 27.56 -18.85 -5.83
CA LEU A 19 26.15 -18.94 -6.19
C LEU A 19 25.36 -17.76 -5.61
N LEU A 20 25.70 -16.56 -6.06
CA LEU A 20 25.30 -15.30 -5.43
C LEU A 20 23.78 -15.10 -5.32
N GLN A 21 23.00 -15.57 -6.30
CA GLN A 21 21.53 -15.45 -6.30
C GLN A 21 20.82 -16.57 -5.53
N ASN A 22 21.54 -17.64 -5.17
CA ASN A 22 20.95 -18.78 -4.48
C ASN A 22 20.50 -18.37 -3.07
N ILE A 23 19.32 -18.86 -2.67
CA ILE A 23 18.80 -18.64 -1.32
C ILE A 23 19.71 -19.24 -0.26
N ASN A 24 20.36 -20.38 -0.54
CA ASN A 24 21.27 -21.06 0.38
C ASN A 24 22.50 -20.19 0.68
N SER A 25 23.08 -19.54 -0.33
CA SER A 25 24.21 -18.62 -0.14
C SER A 25 23.82 -17.39 0.67
N ARG A 26 22.60 -16.88 0.50
CA ARG A 26 22.07 -15.76 1.29
C ARG A 26 21.76 -16.16 2.73
N ASN A 27 21.22 -17.36 2.95
CA ASN A 27 20.98 -17.91 4.28
C ASN A 27 22.31 -18.15 5.01
N TYR A 28 23.31 -18.70 4.33
CA TYR A 28 24.66 -18.86 4.88
C TYR A 28 25.26 -17.53 5.36
N LEU A 29 25.11 -16.45 4.58
CA LEU A 29 25.54 -15.12 5.02
C LEU A 29 24.76 -14.61 6.22
N LEU A 30 23.45 -14.87 6.26
CA LEU A 30 22.61 -14.49 7.39
C LEU A 30 23.06 -15.22 8.66
N ASP A 31 23.28 -16.53 8.58
CA ASP A 31 23.73 -17.35 9.71
C ASP A 31 25.10 -16.87 10.21
N PHE A 32 26.02 -16.58 9.29
CA PHE A 32 27.32 -15.97 9.63
C PHE A 32 27.14 -14.63 10.37
N ILE A 33 26.24 -13.76 9.90
CA ILE A 33 25.97 -12.47 10.53
C ILE A 33 25.36 -12.66 11.92
N ILE A 34 24.38 -13.56 12.06
CA ILE A 34 23.75 -13.87 13.36
C ILE A 34 24.79 -14.44 14.35
N GLN A 35 25.66 -15.35 13.92
CA GLN A 35 26.66 -15.94 14.80
C GLN A 35 27.72 -14.95 15.29
N ASN A 36 28.08 -13.96 14.46
CA ASN A 36 29.20 -13.05 14.76
C ASN A 36 28.76 -11.68 15.30
N TYR A 37 27.53 -11.27 14.98
CA TYR A 37 26.98 -9.95 15.29
C TYR A 37 25.58 -10.01 15.89
N GLY A 38 24.96 -11.19 15.89
CA GLY A 38 23.66 -11.40 16.51
C GLY A 38 23.70 -11.06 17.99
N SER A 39 22.62 -10.44 18.43
CA SER A 39 22.30 -10.31 19.84
C SER A 39 21.06 -11.16 20.12
N ASN A 40 20.89 -11.61 21.36
CA ASN A 40 19.75 -12.45 21.78
C ASN A 40 18.37 -11.81 21.52
N ASN A 41 18.33 -10.51 21.19
CA ASN A 41 17.11 -9.73 21.07
C ASN A 41 16.78 -9.28 19.64
N TRP A 42 17.32 -9.93 18.60
CA TRP A 42 16.93 -9.58 17.22
C TRP A 42 15.50 -10.02 16.93
N ASP A 43 14.60 -9.05 16.78
CA ASP A 43 13.22 -9.31 16.39
C ASP A 43 13.11 -9.79 14.93
N THR A 44 11.95 -10.34 14.58
CA THR A 44 11.71 -10.88 13.23
C THR A 44 11.77 -9.81 12.13
N ASN A 45 11.43 -8.55 12.45
CA ASN A 45 11.47 -7.43 11.51
C ASN A 45 12.91 -6.98 11.22
N TYR A 46 13.77 -6.99 12.22
CA TYR A 46 15.19 -6.72 12.13
C TYR A 46 15.87 -7.74 11.23
N ILE A 47 15.58 -9.03 11.46
CA ILE A 47 16.07 -10.12 10.61
C ILE A 47 15.61 -9.95 9.17
N LYS A 48 14.34 -9.56 8.94
CA LYS A 48 13.85 -9.26 7.58
C LYS A 48 14.63 -8.12 6.92
N LYS A 49 14.92 -7.03 7.65
CA LYS A 49 15.73 -5.91 7.13
C LYS A 49 17.14 -6.37 6.76
N ILE A 50 17.79 -7.18 7.61
CA ILE A 50 19.10 -7.77 7.27
C ILE A 50 19.03 -8.64 6.02
N LYS A 51 18.00 -9.50 5.89
CA LYS A 51 17.80 -10.32 4.68
C LYS A 51 17.70 -9.46 3.42
N THR A 52 17.02 -8.32 3.49
CA THR A 52 16.94 -7.35 2.40
C THR A 52 18.30 -6.75 2.06
N GLU A 53 19.09 -6.35 3.04
CA GLU A 53 20.45 -5.84 2.81
C GLU A 53 21.37 -6.90 2.20
N ILE A 54 21.31 -8.14 2.66
CA ILE A 54 22.05 -9.27 2.06
C ILE A 54 21.63 -9.48 0.60
N LEU A 55 20.34 -9.36 0.29
CA LEU A 55 19.85 -9.46 -1.09
C LEU A 55 20.38 -8.32 -1.98
N ASN A 56 20.36 -7.08 -1.47
CA ASN A 56 20.90 -5.92 -2.19
C ASN A 56 22.40 -6.07 -2.46
N PHE A 57 23.15 -6.53 -1.46
CA PHE A 57 24.55 -6.89 -1.58
C PHE A 57 24.76 -7.97 -2.65
N SER A 58 24.03 -9.08 -2.58
CA SER A 58 24.12 -10.19 -3.54
C SER A 58 23.85 -9.76 -4.98
N ARG A 59 22.81 -8.95 -5.22
CA ARG A 59 22.48 -8.39 -6.55
C ARG A 59 23.62 -7.52 -7.08
N SER A 60 24.14 -6.63 -6.22
CA SER A 60 25.25 -5.75 -6.57
C SER A 60 26.53 -6.54 -6.86
N LEU A 61 26.83 -7.53 -6.02
CA LEU A 61 27.97 -8.43 -6.18
C LEU A 61 27.87 -9.22 -7.48
N THR A 62 26.69 -9.74 -7.82
CA THR A 62 26.47 -10.51 -9.06
C THR A 62 26.82 -9.68 -10.28
N LYS A 63 26.28 -8.46 -10.39
CA LYS A 63 26.55 -7.55 -11.52
C LYS A 63 28.04 -7.20 -11.63
N LYS A 64 28.67 -6.87 -10.51
CA LYS A 64 30.09 -6.51 -10.46
C LYS A 64 31.00 -7.70 -10.78
N TRP A 65 30.66 -8.89 -10.26
CA TRP A 65 31.40 -10.12 -10.48
C TRP A 65 31.34 -10.58 -11.94
N SER A 66 30.15 -10.54 -12.56
CA SER A 66 30.00 -10.84 -13.99
C SER A 66 30.72 -9.82 -14.87
N GLY A 67 30.68 -8.53 -14.51
CA GLY A 67 31.40 -7.46 -15.23
C GLY A 67 32.93 -7.52 -15.14
N CYS A 68 33.48 -8.41 -14.32
CA CYS A 68 34.91 -8.71 -14.22
C CYS A 68 35.26 -10.07 -14.82
N ASN A 69 34.40 -10.65 -15.66
CA ASN A 69 34.57 -11.99 -16.21
C ASN A 69 34.85 -13.04 -15.12
N ARG A 70 34.27 -12.86 -13.92
CA ARG A 70 34.47 -13.74 -12.76
C ARG A 70 35.94 -13.94 -12.39
N THR A 71 36.79 -12.95 -12.66
CA THR A 71 38.22 -12.96 -12.35
C THR A 71 38.49 -12.22 -11.04
N LEU A 72 39.11 -12.88 -10.07
CA LEU A 72 39.31 -12.33 -8.73
C LEU A 72 40.15 -11.06 -8.73
N ASN A 73 41.33 -11.08 -9.34
CA ASN A 73 42.26 -9.94 -9.29
C ASN A 73 41.66 -8.69 -9.93
N ILE A 74 40.99 -8.85 -11.08
CA ILE A 74 40.28 -7.77 -11.75
C ILE A 74 39.18 -7.21 -10.84
N PHE A 75 38.39 -8.09 -10.23
CA PHE A 75 37.30 -7.68 -9.34
C PHE A 75 37.80 -6.94 -8.09
N MET A 76 38.83 -7.47 -7.43
CA MET A 76 39.39 -6.88 -6.21
C MET A 76 40.00 -5.50 -6.46
N ASN A 77 40.65 -5.32 -7.61
CA ASN A 77 41.25 -4.04 -7.98
C ASN A 77 40.19 -3.04 -8.45
N LYS A 78 39.27 -3.45 -9.32
CA LYS A 78 38.24 -2.57 -9.91
C LYS A 78 37.20 -2.09 -8.90
N TYR A 79 36.86 -2.91 -7.91
CA TYR A 79 35.82 -2.61 -6.92
C TYR A 79 36.35 -2.51 -5.49
N LYS A 80 37.62 -2.14 -5.32
CA LYS A 80 38.28 -2.02 -4.01
C LYS A 80 37.50 -1.16 -3.02
N GLU A 81 37.14 0.07 -3.41
CA GLU A 81 36.38 1.01 -2.56
C GLU A 81 35.01 0.46 -2.17
N TRP A 82 34.34 -0.18 -3.13
CA TRP A 82 33.05 -0.83 -2.87
C TRP A 82 33.19 -1.99 -1.89
N LEU A 83 34.28 -2.76 -1.96
CA LEU A 83 34.56 -3.86 -1.02
C LEU A 83 34.89 -3.35 0.39
N GLU A 84 35.47 -2.16 0.50
CA GLU A 84 35.76 -1.50 1.77
C GLU A 84 34.51 -0.87 2.43
N THR A 85 33.39 -0.81 1.69
CA THR A 85 32.12 -0.31 2.22
C THR A 85 31.63 -1.16 3.40
N GLU A 86 31.23 -0.47 4.47
CA GLU A 86 30.68 -1.08 5.68
C GLU A 86 29.25 -1.58 5.43
N PHE A 87 28.98 -2.80 5.89
CA PHE A 87 27.63 -3.37 5.87
C PHE A 87 26.78 -2.66 6.90
N LYS A 88 25.70 -2.01 6.45
CA LYS A 88 24.82 -1.23 7.32
C LYS A 88 23.85 -2.15 8.05
N PHE A 89 23.94 -2.16 9.37
CA PHE A 89 22.94 -2.79 10.21
C PHE A 89 21.71 -1.87 10.32
N PRO A 90 20.48 -2.42 10.38
CA PRO A 90 19.30 -1.62 10.61
C PRO A 90 19.39 -0.86 11.94
N ASP A 91 18.94 0.39 11.96
CA ASP A 91 18.82 1.15 13.20
C ASP A 91 17.66 0.61 14.04
N ILE A 92 17.95 0.24 15.29
CA ILE A 92 16.96 -0.26 16.27
C ILE A 92 15.91 0.81 16.58
N LYS A 93 16.23 2.10 16.37
CA LYS A 93 15.38 3.25 16.71
C LYS A 93 14.19 3.48 15.74
N ASN A 94 14.17 2.83 14.58
CA ASN A 94 13.17 3.07 13.51
C ASN A 94 12.14 1.93 13.36
N ASN A 95 11.64 1.41 14.48
CA ASN A 95 10.42 0.57 14.48
C ASN A 95 9.12 1.40 14.51
N GLN A 96 9.20 2.73 14.39
CA GLN A 96 8.01 3.56 14.21
C GLN A 96 7.47 3.41 12.78
N ILE A 97 6.35 2.68 12.72
CA ILE A 97 5.31 2.75 11.68
C ILE A 97 5.84 2.44 10.28
N LEU A 98 5.75 1.16 9.92
CA LEU A 98 5.60 0.76 8.52
C LEU A 98 4.37 1.48 7.95
N LYS A 99 4.54 2.69 7.41
CA LYS A 99 3.60 3.21 6.43
C LYS A 99 3.58 2.16 5.33
N SER A 100 2.41 1.59 5.05
CA SER A 100 2.24 0.64 3.97
C SER A 100 2.74 1.30 2.69
N VAL A 101 3.91 0.87 2.21
CA VAL A 101 4.39 1.25 0.89
C VAL A 101 3.59 0.38 -0.09
N GLY A 102 2.33 0.78 -0.27
CA GLY A 102 1.39 0.26 -1.24
C GLY A 102 0.78 1.43 -1.98
N ARG A 103 0.13 1.13 -3.11
CA ARG A 103 -0.67 2.11 -3.86
C ARG A 103 -1.58 2.88 -2.88
N PRO A 104 -1.71 4.22 -2.99
CA PRO A 104 -2.62 4.97 -2.14
C PRO A 104 -3.97 4.27 -2.10
N SER A 105 -4.51 4.02 -0.90
CA SER A 105 -5.89 3.56 -0.77
C SER A 105 -6.76 4.68 -1.30
N LYS A 106 -7.24 4.51 -2.54
CA LYS A 106 -8.26 5.38 -3.10
C LYS A 106 -9.51 5.11 -2.26
N GLU A 107 -9.79 5.99 -1.30
CA GLU A 107 -11.07 5.99 -0.62
C GLU A 107 -12.10 6.36 -1.68
N PHE A 108 -12.78 5.35 -2.23
CA PHE A 108 -13.85 5.55 -3.20
C PHE A 108 -15.11 6.05 -2.46
N SER A 109 -15.06 7.26 -1.91
CA SER A 109 -16.25 7.99 -1.45
C SER A 109 -17.21 8.25 -2.62
N ASP A 110 -16.65 8.41 -3.82
CA ASP A 110 -17.38 8.90 -4.99
C ASP A 110 -18.33 7.85 -5.59
N LEU A 111 -18.01 6.55 -5.47
CA LEU A 111 -18.86 5.47 -5.99
C LEU A 111 -20.18 5.35 -5.22
N LYS A 112 -20.20 5.68 -3.93
CA LYS A 112 -21.43 5.69 -3.12
C LYS A 112 -22.36 6.83 -3.53
N ILE A 113 -21.80 7.99 -3.89
CA ILE A 113 -22.58 9.14 -4.35
C ILE A 113 -23.18 8.81 -5.72
N GLU A 114 -22.39 8.25 -6.63
CA GLU A 114 -22.83 7.93 -7.98
C GLU A 114 -23.92 6.84 -8.01
N GLN A 115 -23.80 5.80 -7.17
CA GLN A 115 -24.85 4.80 -6.98
C GLN A 115 -26.13 5.41 -6.41
N ARG A 116 -26.02 6.24 -5.37
CA ARG A 116 -27.18 6.90 -4.75
C ARG A 116 -27.89 7.86 -5.71
N VAL A 117 -27.13 8.58 -6.55
CA VAL A 117 -27.69 9.44 -7.61
C VAL A 117 -28.42 8.60 -8.67
N LYS A 118 -27.87 7.44 -9.05
CA LYS A 118 -28.51 6.55 -10.03
C LYS A 118 -29.82 5.99 -9.49
N GLU A 119 -29.86 5.58 -8.23
CA GLU A 119 -31.07 5.08 -7.55
C GLU A 119 -32.16 6.17 -7.47
N LEU A 120 -31.78 7.40 -7.09
CA LEU A 120 -32.71 8.53 -7.03
C LEU A 120 -33.29 8.86 -8.40
N LYS A 121 -32.48 8.86 -9.46
CA LYS A 121 -32.96 9.07 -10.83
C LYS A 121 -33.94 8.00 -11.26
N SER A 122 -33.64 6.72 -11.01
CA SER A 122 -34.59 5.64 -11.34
C SER A 122 -35.91 5.75 -10.56
N SER A 123 -35.85 6.12 -9.28
CA SER A 123 -37.06 6.30 -8.47
C SER A 123 -37.90 7.49 -8.94
N LEU A 124 -37.28 8.58 -9.38
CA LEU A 124 -38.00 9.74 -9.90
C LEU A 124 -38.72 9.40 -11.21
N MET A 125 -38.06 8.71 -12.14
CA MET A 125 -38.67 8.30 -13.41
C MET A 125 -39.85 7.35 -13.19
N ALA A 126 -39.75 6.42 -12.22
CA ALA A 126 -40.86 5.54 -11.88
C ALA A 126 -42.07 6.32 -11.30
N LYS A 127 -41.83 7.37 -10.49
CA LYS A 127 -42.91 8.22 -9.98
C LYS A 127 -43.55 9.09 -11.06
N LEU A 128 -42.77 9.61 -12.00
CA LEU A 128 -43.31 10.39 -13.11
C LEU A 128 -44.23 9.53 -13.98
N HIS A 129 -43.83 8.30 -14.31
CA HIS A 129 -44.68 7.38 -15.07
C HIS A 129 -46.00 7.06 -14.35
N GLN A 130 -45.95 6.88 -13.02
CA GLN A 130 -47.18 6.68 -12.23
C GLN A 130 -48.12 7.89 -12.22
N LEU A 131 -47.59 9.11 -12.35
CA LEU A 131 -48.41 10.32 -12.42
C LEU A 131 -48.98 10.53 -13.82
N GLU A 132 -48.21 10.22 -14.87
CA GLU A 132 -48.70 10.24 -16.25
C GLU A 132 -49.84 9.22 -16.46
N ASP A 133 -49.76 8.04 -15.82
CA ASP A 133 -50.83 7.03 -15.90
C ASP A 133 -52.09 7.38 -15.06
N LEU A 134 -52.07 8.44 -14.24
CA LEU A 134 -53.17 8.85 -13.35
C LEU A 134 -53.91 10.12 -13.83
N GLU A 135 -53.42 10.80 -14.86
CA GLU A 135 -54.05 12.02 -15.39
C GLU A 135 -55.10 11.76 -16.49
N ASP A 136 -55.26 10.51 -16.96
CA ASP A 136 -56.19 10.16 -18.06
C ASP A 136 -57.57 9.64 -17.59
N ASP A 137 -57.83 9.51 -16.27
CA ASP A 137 -59.06 8.90 -15.73
C ASP A 137 -59.95 9.83 -14.87
N GLU A 138 -59.66 11.14 -14.74
CA GLU A 138 -60.62 12.09 -14.17
C GLU A 138 -61.53 12.69 -15.25
N GLU A 139 -62.41 11.84 -15.79
CA GLU A 139 -63.60 12.27 -16.51
C GLU A 139 -64.51 13.05 -15.54
N PHE A 140 -64.50 14.36 -15.76
CA PHE A 140 -65.36 15.42 -15.25
C PHE A 140 -66.77 14.96 -14.85
N ASN A 141 -66.96 14.56 -13.59
CA ASN A 141 -68.29 14.47 -12.99
C ASN A 141 -68.68 15.87 -12.48
N GLU A 142 -69.37 16.64 -13.32
CA GLU A 142 -70.13 17.81 -12.88
C GLU A 142 -71.24 17.34 -11.92
N THR A 143 -71.02 17.54 -10.62
CA THR A 143 -72.12 17.72 -9.68
C THR A 143 -71.96 19.08 -9.04
N GLU A 144 -72.80 20.00 -9.52
CA GLU A 144 -73.23 21.19 -8.79
C GLU A 144 -73.59 20.79 -7.35
N ASP A 145 -72.99 21.42 -6.35
CA ASP A 145 -73.76 22.01 -5.27
C ASP A 145 -72.91 22.93 -4.40
N GLU A 146 -73.54 24.06 -4.11
CA GLU A 146 -73.14 25.16 -3.25
C GLU A 146 -72.78 24.68 -1.84
N THR A 147 -71.81 25.33 -1.17
CA THR A 147 -72.06 26.21 0.00
C THR A 147 -70.81 26.43 0.85
N ASP A 148 -70.45 27.70 0.93
CA ASP A 148 -69.98 28.44 2.10
C ASP A 148 -69.80 27.67 3.42
N GLU A 149 -68.57 27.30 3.74
CA GLU A 149 -68.16 27.13 5.13
C GLU A 149 -66.68 27.55 5.30
N TYR A 150 -66.43 28.46 6.24
CA TYR A 150 -65.11 28.92 6.69
C TYR A 150 -64.41 30.05 5.93
N LEU A 151 -65.19 31.08 5.57
CA LEU A 151 -64.78 32.49 5.67
C LEU A 151 -64.95 33.05 7.11
N LEU A 152 -64.83 32.19 8.14
CA LEU A 152 -64.83 32.58 9.56
C LEU A 152 -63.47 32.20 10.17
N ILE A 153 -62.52 33.14 10.10
CA ILE A 153 -61.57 33.58 11.15
C ILE A 153 -60.73 34.70 10.49
N LYS A 154 -61.41 35.71 9.95
CA LYS A 154 -60.96 37.09 10.15
C LYS A 154 -61.41 37.44 11.57
N ASN A 155 -60.54 38.08 12.33
CA ASN A 155 -60.75 38.54 13.71
C ASN A 155 -60.47 37.48 14.78
N ASN A 156 -59.19 37.22 15.01
CA ASN A 156 -58.63 37.41 16.34
C ASN A 156 -57.20 37.90 16.14
N MET A 157 -57.04 39.22 16.10
CA MET A 157 -56.73 40.02 17.29
C MET A 157 -55.31 39.76 17.77
N TYR A 158 -54.48 40.77 17.54
CA TYR A 158 -53.63 41.45 18.53
C TYR A 158 -52.78 40.62 19.49
N THR A 159 -51.60 41.19 19.78
CA THR A 159 -50.57 40.85 20.78
C THR A 159 -49.49 39.90 20.24
N TYR A 160 -48.19 40.25 20.20
CA TYR A 160 -47.40 41.23 20.96
C TYR A 160 -46.45 42.05 20.06
#